data_AF-A0A1X7K190-F1
#
_entry.id   AF-A0A1X7K190-F1
#
_cell.length_a   1.000
_cell.length_b   1.000
_cell.length_c   1.000
_cell.angle_alpha   90.00
_cell.angle_beta   90.00
_cell.angle_gamma   90.00
#
_symmetry.space_group_name_H-M   'P 1'
#
loop_
_entity.id
_entity.type
_entity.pdbx_description
1 polymer ?
#
loop_
_entity_poly.entity_id
_entity_poly.type
_entity_poly.pdbx_seq_one_letter_code
_entity_poly.pdbx_strand_id
1 'polypeptide(L)'
;MGVRPGRAIRVYAFSGLTAGLSGIVLSICTGPGYSLATVGTELTAITAVVIGGALLTGGAGHVFGTLVGVLTMGLIQTCIVFDGTLSSWWTKIVVGILSWSLSCGKRAC
;
A
#
# COMPACT_ATOMS: atom_id res chain seq x y z
N MET A 1 16.77 -19.04 -10.34
CA MET A 1 17.23 -17.65 -10.14
C MET A 1 18.59 -17.48 -10.81
N GLY A 2 18.63 -16.79 -11.95
CA GLY A 2 19.86 -16.50 -12.71
C GLY A 2 19.89 -15.04 -13.15
N VAL A 3 19.52 -14.11 -12.26
CA VAL A 3 19.62 -12.68 -12.53
C VAL A 3 21.02 -12.19 -12.14
N ARG A 4 21.62 -11.36 -13.01
CA ARG A 4 22.94 -10.78 -12.76
C ARG A 4 22.98 -10.10 -11.38
N PRO A 5 23.95 -10.42 -10.51
CA PRO A 5 23.98 -9.92 -9.12
C PRO A 5 23.97 -8.39 -9.05
N GLY A 6 24.58 -7.70 -10.02
CA GLY A 6 24.60 -6.24 -10.10
C GLY A 6 23.25 -5.55 -10.38
N ARG A 7 22.19 -6.28 -10.75
CA ARG A 7 20.83 -5.70 -10.90
C ARG A 7 20.02 -5.88 -9.61
N ALA A 8 20.14 -7.02 -8.94
CA ALA A 8 19.49 -7.26 -7.65
C ALA A 8 19.99 -6.31 -6.55
N ILE A 9 21.30 -6.05 -6.51
CA ILE A 9 21.90 -5.14 -5.52
C ILE A 9 21.35 -3.71 -5.64
N ARG A 10 21.12 -3.23 -6.87
CA ARG A 10 20.60 -1.87 -7.13
C ARG A 10 19.15 -1.73 -6.68
N VAL A 11 18.33 -2.75 -6.93
CA VAL A 11 16.91 -2.76 -6.52
C VAL A 11 16.80 -2.82 -5.00
N TYR A 12 17.62 -3.64 -4.34
CA TYR A 12 17.61 -3.75 -2.89
C TYR A 12 18.14 -2.48 -2.20
N ALA A 13 19.19 -1.86 -2.75
CA ALA A 13 19.72 -0.59 -2.26
C ALA A 13 18.70 0.55 -2.42
N PHE A 14 18.02 0.65 -3.56
CA PHE A 14 17.00 1.68 -3.79
C PHE A 14 15.80 1.52 -2.84
N SER A 15 15.34 0.28 -2.62
CA SER A 15 14.24 -0.02 -1.68
C SER A 15 14.60 0.35 -0.23
N GLY A 16 15.83 0.07 0.20
CA GLY A 16 16.31 0.43 1.54
C GLY A 16 16.45 1.94 1.74
N LEU A 17 16.90 2.66 0.71
CA LEU A 17 17.06 4.12 0.74
C LEU A 17 15.71 4.82 0.91
N THR A 18 14.68 4.40 0.15
CA THR A 18 13.32 4.95 0.28
C THR A 18 12.68 4.64 1.63
N ALA A 19 12.89 3.44 2.18
CA ALA A 19 12.39 3.07 3.50
C ALA A 19 13.04 3.91 4.61
N GLY A 20 14.37 4.11 4.54
CA GLY A 20 15.10 4.96 5.46
C GLY A 20 14.64 6.43 5.40
N LEU A 21 14.41 6.97 4.19
CA LEU A 21 13.91 8.33 4.02
C LEU A 21 12.53 8.52 4.66
N SER A 22 11.63 7.54 4.47
CA SER A 22 10.30 7.57 5.08
C SER A 22 10.36 7.58 6.61
N GLY A 23 11.28 6.82 7.21
CA GLY A 23 11.49 6.82 8.67
C GLY A 23 12.03 8.15 9.21
N ILE A 24 12.92 8.82 8.46
CA ILE A 24 13.45 10.14 8.83
C ILE A 24 12.33 11.19 8.83
N VAL A 25 11.50 11.20 7.78
CA VAL A 25 10.34 12.12 7.68
C VAL A 25 9.35 11.88 8.82
N LEU A 26 9.04 10.62 9.13
CA LEU A 26 8.16 10.25 10.24
C LEU A 26 8.69 10.73 11.60
N SER A 27 10.01 10.61 11.81
CA SER A 27 10.69 11.03 13.05
C SER A 27 10.61 12.55 13.24
N ILE A 28 10.72 13.33 12.16
CA ILE A 28 10.61 14.79 12.21
C ILE A 28 9.16 15.24 12.47
N CYS A 29 8.18 14.51 11.92
CA CYS A 29 6.77 14.89 12.00
C CYS A 29 6.09 14.54 13.35
N THR A 30 6.69 13.65 14.15
CA THR A 30 6.06 13.07 15.36
C THR A 30 6.57 13.69 16.68
N GLY A 31 7.07 14.93 16.66
CA GLY A 31 7.62 15.72 17.80
C GLY A 31 7.41 15.20 19.25
N PRO A 32 6.18 14.86 19.71
CA PRO A 32 5.92 14.06 20.91
C PRO A 32 5.47 12.62 20.56
N GLY A 33 6.36 11.65 20.77
CA GLY A 33 6.21 10.24 20.36
C GLY A 33 5.00 9.50 20.92
N TYR A 34 3.92 9.42 20.15
CA TYR A 34 2.97 8.32 20.29
C TYR A 34 3.51 7.12 19.51
N SER A 35 4.49 6.41 20.09
CA SER A 35 5.15 5.24 19.48
C SER A 35 4.15 4.13 19.10
N LEU A 36 2.93 4.17 19.64
CA LEU A 36 1.85 3.26 19.31
C LEU A 36 1.25 3.49 17.91
N ALA A 37 1.43 4.67 17.30
CA ALA A 37 0.84 5.00 16.00
C ALA A 37 1.41 4.16 14.84
N THR A 38 2.65 3.71 14.95
CA THR A 38 3.31 2.84 13.96
C THR A 38 3.14 1.35 14.31
N VAL A 39 2.60 1.01 15.47
CA VAL A 39 2.41 -0.39 15.88
C VAL A 39 1.27 -0.99 15.08
N GLY A 40 1.58 -2.00 14.27
CA GLY A 40 0.60 -2.70 13.41
C GLY A 40 0.45 -2.11 12.01
N THR A 41 1.07 -0.97 11.68
CA THR A 41 1.08 -0.43 10.31
C THR A 41 1.92 -1.30 9.36
N GLU A 42 2.99 -1.91 9.86
CA GLU A 42 3.82 -2.88 9.13
C GLU A 42 2.99 -4.08 8.67
N LEU A 43 2.25 -4.70 9.59
CA LEU A 43 1.39 -5.85 9.29
C LEU A 43 0.27 -5.45 8.35
N THR A 44 -0.33 -4.28 8.55
CA THR A 44 -1.37 -3.72 7.69
C THR A 44 -0.87 -3.47 6.27
N ALA A 45 0.36 -2.96 6.11
CA ALA A 45 0.97 -2.75 4.80
C ALA A 45 1.20 -4.08 4.06
N ILE A 46 1.66 -5.12 4.78
CA ILE A 46 1.82 -6.47 4.23
C ILE A 46 0.45 -7.08 3.85
N THR A 47 -0.57 -6.88 4.68
CA THR A 47 -1.92 -7.38 4.38
C THR A 47 -2.53 -6.67 3.15
N ALA A 48 -2.35 -5.35 3.02
CA ALA A 48 -2.84 -4.59 1.87
C ALA A 48 -2.20 -5.04 0.54
N VAL A 49 -0.89 -5.32 0.54
CA VAL A 49 -0.17 -5.77 -0.67
C VAL A 49 -0.52 -7.22 -1.05
N VAL A 50 -0.77 -8.09 -0.06
CA VAL A 50 -1.18 -9.49 -0.30
C VAL A 50 -2.61 -9.57 -0.81
N ILE A 51 -3.55 -8.80 -0.24
CA ILE A 51 -4.93 -8.68 -0.77
C ILE A 51 -4.91 -8.11 -2.22
N GLY A 52 -3.98 -7.20 -2.51
CA GLY A 52 -3.75 -6.68 -3.87
C GLY A 52 -3.18 -7.68 -4.88
N GLY A 53 -2.64 -8.82 -4.41
CA GLY A 53 -2.19 -9.94 -5.24
C GLY A 53 -0.68 -10.08 -5.40
N ALA A 54 0.15 -9.60 -4.46
CA ALA A 54 1.58 -9.95 -4.42
C ALA A 54 1.81 -11.29 -3.71
N LEU A 55 2.41 -12.26 -4.40
CA LEU A 55 2.87 -13.50 -3.78
C LEU A 55 4.18 -13.30 -3.00
N LEU A 56 4.18 -13.71 -1.73
CA LEU A 56 5.37 -13.76 -0.86
C LEU A 56 6.40 -14.81 -1.31
N THR A 57 5.97 -15.80 -2.11
CA THR A 57 6.80 -16.88 -2.64
C THR A 57 7.56 -16.50 -3.92
N GLY A 58 7.28 -15.31 -4.49
CA GLY A 58 7.91 -14.81 -5.70
C GLY A 58 7.42 -15.49 -7.00
N GLY A 59 7.34 -14.72 -8.09
CA GLY A 59 7.11 -15.25 -9.44
C GLY A 59 5.77 -14.93 -10.10
N ALA A 60 4.75 -14.49 -9.36
CA ALA A 60 3.48 -14.04 -9.94
C ALA A 60 2.82 -12.98 -9.04
N GLY A 61 2.88 -11.71 -9.46
CA GLY A 61 2.20 -10.61 -8.78
C GLY A 61 2.25 -9.37 -9.66
N HIS A 62 1.10 -8.76 -9.92
CA HIS A 62 1.00 -7.55 -10.73
C HIS A 62 1.15 -6.30 -9.87
N VAL A 63 2.09 -5.41 -10.22
CA VAL A 63 2.30 -4.10 -9.57
C VAL A 63 1.03 -3.25 -9.57
N PHE A 64 0.18 -3.41 -10.59
CA PHE A 64 -1.10 -2.73 -10.67
C PHE A 64 -2.09 -3.21 -9.59
N GLY A 65 -1.99 -4.48 -9.18
CA GLY A 65 -2.82 -5.05 -8.12
C GLY A 65 -2.48 -4.55 -6.73
N THR A 66 -1.19 -4.47 -6.45
CA THR A 66 -0.67 -3.97 -5.18
C THR A 66 -0.98 -2.49 -4.98
N LEU A 67 -0.90 -1.69 -6.05
CA LEU A 67 -1.31 -0.28 -6.05
C LEU A 67 -2.78 -0.10 -5.62
N VAL A 68 -3.69 -0.92 -6.15
CA VAL A 68 -5.12 -0.86 -5.81
C VAL A 68 -5.39 -1.30 -4.38
N GLY A 69 -4.67 -2.32 -3.88
CA GLY A 69 -4.74 -2.76 -2.48
C GLY A 69 -4.31 -1.67 -1.49
N VAL A 70 -3.16 -1.03 -1.75
CA VAL A 70 -2.65 0.08 -0.93
C VAL A 70 -3.56 1.30 -1.00
N LEU A 71 -4.07 1.65 -2.19
CA LEU A 71 -5.02 2.75 -2.38
C LEU A 71 -6.31 2.52 -1.57
N THR A 72 -6.80 1.28 -1.52
CA THR A 72 -7.98 0.92 -0.73
C THR A 72 -7.71 1.07 0.76
N MET A 73 -6.54 0.63 1.25
CA MET A 73 -6.17 0.80 2.65
C MET A 73 -6.04 2.29 3.04
N GLY A 74 -5.41 3.10 2.18
CA GLY A 74 -5.32 4.55 2.37
C GLY A 74 -6.69 5.24 2.35
N LEU A 75 -7.60 4.75 1.51
CA LEU A 75 -8.97 5.24 1.49
C LEU A 75 -9.75 4.85 2.76
N ILE A 76 -9.55 3.65 3.30
CA ILE A 76 -10.19 3.27 4.58
C ILE A 76 -9.73 4.22 5.68
N GLN A 77 -8.44 4.56 5.73
CA GLN A 77 -7.90 5.52 6.68
C GLN A 77 -8.47 6.93 6.46
N THR A 78 -8.55 7.41 5.21
CA THR A 78 -9.15 8.73 4.94
C THR A 78 -10.64 8.76 5.23
N CYS A 79 -11.37 7.67 5.00
CA CYS A 79 -12.78 7.57 5.36
C CYS A 79 -12.98 7.68 6.88
N ILE A 80 -12.18 6.97 7.68
CA ILE A 80 -12.28 7.04 9.16
C ILE A 80 -12.04 8.47 9.67
N VAL A 81 -11.11 9.20 9.05
CA VAL A 81 -10.81 10.60 9.41
C VAL A 81 -11.90 11.57 8.95
N PHE A 82 -12.59 11.26 7.84
CA PHE A 82 -13.63 12.12 7.25
C PHE A 82 -15.06 11.81 7.72
N ASP A 83 -15.36 10.61 8.23
CA ASP A 83 -16.70 10.16 8.69
C ASP A 83 -17.10 10.78 10.05
N GLY A 84 -16.82 12.08 10.23
CA GLY A 84 -17.24 12.85 11.39
C GLY A 84 -18.65 13.43 11.25
N THR A 85 -19.20 13.59 10.04
CA THR A 85 -20.61 13.94 9.75
C THR A 85 -20.77 14.20 8.23
N LEU A 86 -21.87 13.68 7.64
CA LEU A 86 -22.40 13.87 6.27
C LEU A 86 -22.14 12.74 5.25
N SER A 87 -23.24 12.02 4.97
CA SER A 87 -23.53 11.20 3.77
C SER A 87 -22.41 10.28 3.25
N SER A 88 -22.00 9.36 4.11
CA SER A 88 -21.02 8.27 3.86
C SER A 88 -21.39 7.31 2.72
N TRP A 89 -22.68 7.23 2.36
CA TRP A 89 -23.21 6.21 1.45
C TRP A 89 -22.72 6.38 -0.01
N TRP A 90 -22.65 7.60 -0.55
CA TRP A 90 -22.29 7.82 -1.96
C TRP A 90 -20.79 7.60 -2.24
N THR A 91 -19.93 8.04 -1.31
CA THR A 91 -18.46 7.91 -1.46
C THR A 91 -18.03 6.44 -1.50
N LYS A 92 -18.68 5.58 -0.70
CA LYS A 92 -18.38 4.14 -0.68
C LYS A 92 -18.79 3.41 -1.97
N ILE A 93 -19.85 3.86 -2.64
CA ILE A 93 -20.30 3.29 -3.92
C ILE A 93 -19.34 3.65 -5.05
N VAL A 94 -18.89 4.91 -5.14
CA VAL A 94 -17.99 5.39 -6.21
C VAL A 94 -16.63 4.70 -6.14
N VAL A 95 -16.11 4.47 -4.94
CA VAL A 95 -14.88 3.72 -4.70
C VAL A 95 -15.02 2.26 -5.12
N GLY A 96 -16.14 1.62 -4.76
CA GLY A 96 -16.43 0.24 -5.15
C GLY A 96 -16.47 0.08 -6.67
N ILE A 97 -17.07 1.04 -7.37
CA ILE A 97 -17.15 1.06 -8.84
C ILE A 97 -15.77 1.27 -9.48
N LEU A 98 -14.93 2.16 -8.94
CA LEU A 98 -13.58 2.38 -9.46
C LEU A 98 -12.72 1.12 -9.32
N SER A 99 -12.81 0.42 -8.18
CA SER A 99 -12.07 -0.83 -7.93
C SER A 99 -12.59 -1.98 -8.81
N TRP A 100 -13.90 -2.03 -9.08
CA TRP A 100 -14.49 -3.00 -10.00
C TRP A 100 -14.11 -2.73 -11.46
N SER A 101 -14.06 -1.47 -11.88
CA SER A 101 -13.61 -1.05 -13.21
C SER A 101 -12.14 -1.40 -13.46
N LEU A 102 -11.27 -1.27 -12.45
CA LEU A 102 -9.86 -1.67 -12.54
C LEU A 102 -9.68 -3.19 -12.55
N SER A 103 -10.62 -3.95 -11.98
CA SER A 103 -10.64 -5.42 -12.03
C SER A 103 -10.97 -5.97 -13.43
N CYS A 104 -11.81 -5.29 -14.21
CA CYS A 104 -12.03 -5.66 -15.62
C CYS A 104 -10.76 -5.58 -16.49
N GLY A 105 -9.82 -4.68 -16.16
CA GLY A 105 -8.53 -4.62 -16.85
C GLY A 105 -7.58 -5.78 -16.55
N LYS A 106 -7.72 -6.45 -15.39
CA LYS A 106 -6.87 -7.58 -14.97
C LYS A 106 -7.26 -8.94 -15.57
N ARG A 107 -8.44 -9.08 -16.18
CA ARG A 107 -8.87 -10.34 -16.83
C ARG A 107 -8.44 -10.47 -18.29
N ALA A 108 -7.77 -9.46 -18.85
CA ALA A 108 -7.32 -9.45 -20.25
C ALA A 108 -5.80 -9.66 -20.44
N CYS A 109 -5.05 -10.00 -19.39
CA CYS A 109 -3.61 -10.28 -19.44
C CYS A 109 -3.22 -11.48 -18.56
#